data_AF-A0A5P8N875-F1
#
_entry.id   AF-A0A5P8N875-F1
#
_cell.length_a   1.000
_cell.length_b   1.000
_cell.length_c   1.000
_cell.angle_alpha   90.00
_cell.angle_beta   90.00
_cell.angle_gamma   90.00
#
_symmetry.space_group_name_H-M   'P 1'
#
loop_
_entity.id
_entity.type
_entity.pdbx_description
1 polymer ?
#
loop_
_entity_poly.entity_id
_entity_poly.type
_entity_poly.pdbx_seq_one_letter_code
_entity_poly.pdbx_strand_id
1 'polypeptide(L)' 'PQPAAQVELYQNGHMRSKKDMDMLQNTVEFSLLSVEKEDAEKYRCQYRVLEPPGMSGKSDPVE' A
#
# COMPACT_ATOMS: atom_id res chain seq x y z
N PRO A 1 23.15 -1.35 -3.28
CA PRO A 1 21.88 -0.87 -2.69
C PRO A 1 20.71 -1.35 -3.55
N GLN A 2 19.82 -2.19 -2.99
CA GLN A 2 18.63 -2.63 -3.73
C GLN A 2 17.62 -1.47 -3.73
N PRO A 3 17.01 -1.12 -4.86
CA PRO A 3 16.08 0.00 -4.93
C PRO A 3 14.92 -0.21 -3.98
N ALA A 4 14.74 0.73 -3.04
CA ALA A 4 13.63 0.70 -2.10
C ALA A 4 12.31 0.90 -2.84
N ALA A 5 11.30 0.08 -2.51
CA ALA A 5 9.94 0.26 -2.94
C ALA A 5 9.11 0.80 -1.77
N GLN A 6 8.04 1.52 -2.06
CA GLN A 6 7.01 1.88 -1.10
C GLN A 6 5.70 1.25 -1.53
N VAL A 7 4.94 0.78 -0.57
CA VAL A 7 3.56 0.34 -0.79
C VAL A 7 2.65 1.37 -0.14
N GLU A 8 1.68 1.84 -0.91
CA GLU A 8 0.65 2.77 -0.47
C GLU A 8 -0.68 2.02 -0.34
N LEU A 9 -1.31 2.12 0.82
CA LEU A 9 -2.66 1.62 1.09
C LEU A 9 -3.66 2.76 0.91
N TYR A 10 -4.65 2.54 0.06
CA TYR A 10 -5.75 3.47 -0.20
C TYR A 10 -7.05 2.91 0.39
N GLN A 11 -7.80 3.75 1.08
CA GLN A 11 -9.16 3.50 1.55
C GLN A 11 -10.12 4.42 0.82
N ASN A 12 -11.13 3.86 0.15
CA ASN A 12 -12.12 4.61 -0.64
C ASN A 12 -11.50 5.64 -1.61
N GLY A 13 -10.32 5.31 -2.16
CA GLY A 13 -9.57 6.19 -3.08
C GLY A 13 -8.64 7.21 -2.41
N HIS A 14 -8.68 7.37 -1.09
CA HIS A 14 -7.79 8.23 -0.33
C HIS A 14 -6.58 7.46 0.22
N MET A 15 -5.38 8.04 0.14
CA MET A 15 -4.18 7.42 0.72
C MET A 15 -4.33 7.37 2.25
N ARG A 16 -4.40 6.16 2.81
CA ARG A 16 -4.51 5.93 4.26
C ARG A 16 -3.16 5.78 4.92
N SER A 17 -2.26 5.01 4.30
CA SER A 17 -0.95 4.68 4.88
C SER A 17 0.06 4.34 3.80
N LYS A 18 1.34 4.43 4.15
CA LYS A 18 2.44 3.96 3.30
C LYS A 18 3.49 3.25 4.14
N LYS A 19 4.18 2.29 3.53
CA LYS A 19 5.31 1.59 4.14
C LYS A 19 6.43 1.43 3.13
N ASP A 20 7.66 1.67 3.60
CA ASP A 20 8.86 1.31 2.88
C ASP A 20 9.04 -0.21 2.90
N MET A 21 9.59 -0.73 1.81
CA MET A 21 9.77 -2.13 1.54
C MET A 21 11.12 -2.30 0.84
N ASP A 22 11.97 -3.13 1.43
CA ASP A 22 13.16 -3.60 0.76
C ASP A 22 12.75 -4.65 -0.29
N MET A 23 13.45 -4.71 -1.44
CA MET A 23 13.16 -5.69 -2.51
C MET A 23 13.15 -7.16 -2.07
N LEU A 24 13.75 -7.47 -0.92
CA LEU A 24 13.75 -8.84 -0.39
C LEU A 24 12.38 -9.23 0.18
N GLN A 25 11.60 -8.24 0.63
CA GLN A 25 10.24 -8.46 1.07
C GLN A 25 9.33 -8.48 -0.17
N ASN A 26 8.48 -9.51 -0.27
CA ASN A 26 7.46 -9.62 -1.32
C ASN A 26 6.07 -9.19 -0.83
N THR A 27 5.90 -9.11 0.50
CA THR A 27 4.64 -8.75 1.16
C THR A 27 4.90 -7.66 2.18
N VAL A 28 3.90 -6.81 2.41
CA VAL A 28 3.88 -5.82 3.48
C VAL A 28 2.55 -5.94 4.23
N GLU A 29 2.59 -5.74 5.53
CA GLU A 29 1.41 -5.81 6.39
C GLU A 29 1.03 -4.41 6.86
N PHE A 30 -0.25 -4.06 6.72
CA PHE A 30 -0.83 -2.84 7.29
C PHE A 30 -1.75 -3.22 8.44
N SER A 31 -1.52 -2.62 9.61
CA SER A 31 -2.39 -2.81 10.76
C SER A 31 -3.44 -1.72 10.79
N LEU A 32 -4.72 -2.11 10.71
CA LEU A 32 -5.84 -1.22 10.98
C LEU A 32 -6.12 -1.27 12.49
N LEU A 33 -5.73 -0.22 13.21
CA LEU A 33 -5.97 -0.13 14.64
C LEU A 33 -7.37 0.45 14.89
N SER A 34 -8.09 -0.12 15.87
CA SER A 34 -9.43 0.32 16.26
C SER A 34 -10.40 0.42 15.08
N VAL A 35 -10.68 -0.72 14.43
CA VAL A 35 -11.58 -0.79 13.28
C VAL A 35 -13.01 -0.36 13.68
N GLU A 36 -13.49 0.72 13.08
CA GLU A 36 -14.84 1.29 13.25
C GLU A 36 -15.70 1.05 12.00
N LYS A 37 -16.97 1.49 12.04
CA LYS A 37 -17.87 1.31 10.91
C LYS A 37 -17.42 2.11 9.68
N GLU A 38 -16.76 3.25 9.87
CA GLU A 38 -16.15 4.02 8.77
C GLU A 38 -15.01 3.26 8.06
N ASP A 39 -14.44 2.23 8.68
CA ASP A 39 -13.38 1.41 8.07
C ASP A 39 -13.90 0.29 7.18
N ALA A 40 -15.22 0.04 7.17
CA ALA A 40 -15.87 -0.96 6.31
C ALA A 40 -16.02 -0.43 4.87
N GLU A 41 -14.89 -0.09 4.26
CA GLU A 41 -14.78 0.48 2.92
C GLU A 41 -13.84 -0.35 2.03
N LYS A 42 -13.73 0.06 0.76
CA LYS A 42 -12.85 -0.57 -0.21
C LYS A 42 -11.41 -0.16 -0.03
N TYR A 43 -10.52 -1.13 0.16
CA TYR A 43 -9.09 -0.94 0.18
C TYR A 43 -8.43 -1.34 -1.13
N ARG A 44 -7.39 -0.60 -1.53
CA ARG A 44 -6.52 -0.95 -2.67
C ARG A 44 -5.08 -0.62 -2.34
N CYS A 45 -4.16 -1.43 -2.83
CA CYS A 45 -2.72 -1.20 -2.67
C CYS A 45 -2.09 -0.72 -3.99
N GLN A 46 -1.00 0.04 -3.88
CA GLN A 46 -0.18 0.45 -5.02
C GLN A 46 1.30 0.37 -4.66
N TYR A 47 2.11 -0.20 -5.54
CA TYR A 47 3.56 -0.20 -5.40
C TYR A 47 4.15 1.04 -6.08
N ARG A 48 5.12 1.64 -5.41
CA ARG A 48 5.94 2.75 -5.90
C ARG A 48 7.40 2.35 -5.81
N VAL A 49 8.04 2.13 -6.94
CA VAL A 49 9.48 1.92 -7.02
C VAL A 49 10.16 3.28 -6.98
N LEU A 50 11.22 3.43 -6.17
CA LEU A 50 11.95 4.70 -6.08
C LEU A 50 13.04 4.84 -7.16
N GLU A 51 13.69 3.73 -7.56
CA GLU A 51 14.80 3.75 -8.53
C GLU A 51 14.78 2.54 -9.49
N PRO A 52 14.54 2.75 -10.79
CA PRO A 52 14.02 3.98 -11.38
C PRO A 52 12.60 4.28 -10.85
N PRO A 53 12.23 5.57 -10.71
CA PRO A 53 10.95 5.94 -10.16
C PRO A 53 9.80 5.44 -11.05
N GLY A 54 8.88 4.70 -10.47
CA GLY A 54 7.74 4.12 -11.17
C GLY A 54 6.62 3.75 -10.22
N MET A 55 5.38 3.72 -10.72
CA MET A 55 4.22 3.29 -9.94
C MET A 55 3.51 2.16 -10.68
N SER A 56 3.11 1.13 -9.94
CA SER A 56 2.25 0.06 -10.46
C SER A 56 0.82 0.56 -10.65
N GLY A 57 -0.03 -0.23 -11.31
CA GLY A 57 -1.47 -0.10 -11.15
C GLY A 57 -1.92 -0.31 -9.70
N LYS A 58 -3.11 0.16 -9.34
CA LYS A 58 -3.76 -0.19 -8.08
C LYS A 58 -4.26 -1.63 -8.15
N SER A 59 -4.18 -2.34 -7.02
CA SER A 59 -4.74 -3.69 -6.89
C SER A 59 -6.25 -3.70 -7.09
N ASP A 60 -6.79 -4.91 -7.25
CA ASP A 60 -8.22 -5.13 -7.09
C ASP A 60 -8.68 -4.67 -5.69
N PRO A 61 -9.90 -4.11 -5.58
CA PRO A 61 -10.45 -3.70 -4.29
C PRO A 61 -10.72 -4.89 -3.37
N VAL A 62 -10.49 -4.69 -2.08
CA VAL A 62 -10.90 -5.61 -1.00
C VAL A 62 -11.83 -4.87 -0.01
N GLU A 63 -12.83 -5.57 0.51
CA GLU A 63 -13.84 -5.08 1.48
C GLU A 63 -13.84 -5.95 2.74
#